data_AF-A0A1W6YW96-F1
#
_entry.id   AF-A0A1W6YW96-F1
#
_cell.length_a   1.000
_cell.length_b   1.000
_cell.length_c   1.000
_cell.angle_alpha   90.00
_cell.angle_beta   90.00
_cell.angle_gamma   90.00
#
_symmetry.space_group_name_H-M   'P 1'
#
loop_
_entity.id
_entity.type
_entity.pdbx_description
1 polymer ?
#
loop_
_entity_poly.entity_id
_entity_poly.type
_entity_poly.pdbx_seq_one_letter_code
_entity_poly.pdbx_strand_id
1 'polypeptide(L)'
;MGISGSHRTMAMRARTAQARRAPRRCVWRLAPLRGPLARFHGKSTRFRTQSPPPCRGKQRPPFNKIYARATRKKRVTQTNTFLADYVFPTPRQQARQRQTKIFLAALALYGLALYPILHADRFYIDDLGRSLSGYLGWGTDGRPLANVVMELANLGTPLVDLSPLPQLAAIGMFAWLATVLEKRFRLSGAWAAPLALLPLLASPFFLENLSYKFDALPMSLAACLAAQAGFAELRGWRDAARGAVAVLASLCLYQAAVNVFIVLALLGLVLKQLDRETPRAVFQQGATRILQLIGAAIVYSFIAGKTVHGHYASQHAALAGPSSAVETVWRNLHDGLLFVVACLRSPAGGVLLIQIVLAVAGTLVIAALYAGTWWRSSQNRTRVLLAANIVVLPAALLLAAWGPMLLLQSPVLVPRTQIGVGAIAVFCNVCIAALISKYRGSSKLAVVILAAAAYPLIIFASVYGNSLGLQKDYELAISRDVADDLARASGTVAVRRLALKGSAGMPPVVAHNASKFPLLTRLVPVHLTEGWGWAEDQFKHAGVALPYGAAAPEQIAAIESCRFSYVSRRAAYTLYVADGVAVVWFRNASPPPCAPHA
;
A
#
# COMPACT_ATOMS: atom_id res chain seq x y z
N MET A 1 29.32 -39.22 33.12
CA MET A 1 30.56 -38.80 32.42
C MET A 1 30.35 -37.37 31.92
N GLY A 2 31.22 -36.39 32.13
CA GLY A 2 32.45 -36.34 32.93
C GLY A 2 33.50 -35.43 32.29
N ILE A 3 34.12 -34.52 33.08
CA ILE A 3 35.21 -33.59 32.70
C ILE A 3 34.72 -32.48 31.71
N SER A 4 34.70 -31.18 32.01
CA SER A 4 35.61 -30.21 32.69
C SER A 4 36.66 -29.60 31.76
N GLY A 5 36.86 -28.27 31.85
CA GLY A 5 37.72 -27.51 30.94
C GLY A 5 37.60 -25.99 31.12
N SER A 6 38.14 -25.46 32.21
CA SER A 6 38.06 -24.02 32.57
C SER A 6 39.35 -23.26 32.27
N HIS A 7 39.26 -21.99 31.86
CA HIS A 7 40.30 -21.00 32.15
C HIS A 7 39.73 -19.60 32.42
N ARG A 8 40.31 -18.90 33.40
CA ARG A 8 40.07 -17.50 33.78
C ARG A 8 41.42 -16.78 33.91
N THR A 9 41.52 -15.55 33.43
CA THR A 9 42.26 -14.38 33.99
C THR A 9 41.88 -13.15 33.13
N MET A 10 41.56 -11.96 33.66
CA MET A 10 42.40 -10.92 34.30
C MET A 10 43.55 -10.37 33.43
N ALA A 11 43.91 -9.07 33.44
CA ALA A 11 43.19 -7.85 33.82
C ALA A 11 43.95 -6.56 33.37
N MET A 12 43.21 -5.52 32.97
CA MET A 12 43.47 -4.07 33.13
C MET A 12 44.90 -3.53 33.38
N ARG A 13 45.45 -2.69 32.46
CA ARG A 13 46.03 -1.33 32.75
C ARG A 13 46.46 -0.57 31.47
N ALA A 14 46.88 0.70 31.61
CA ALA A 14 46.88 1.74 30.55
C ALA A 14 48.19 2.56 30.43
N ARG A 15 48.25 3.47 29.43
CA ARG A 15 49.29 4.52 29.15
C ARG A 15 50.59 3.96 28.52
N THR A 16 51.41 4.68 27.71
CA THR A 16 51.47 6.08 27.18
C THR A 16 52.38 6.10 25.92
N ALA A 17 51.99 6.66 24.75
CA ALA A 17 52.27 8.02 24.23
C ALA A 17 53.56 8.23 23.37
N GLN A 18 53.60 9.36 22.64
CA GLN A 18 54.64 9.87 21.69
C GLN A 18 54.74 9.24 20.27
N ALA A 19 55.12 9.95 19.19
CA ALA A 19 55.12 11.41 18.88
C ALA A 19 55.43 11.69 17.38
N ARG A 20 55.24 12.97 16.95
CA ARG A 20 55.68 13.61 15.66
C ARG A 20 54.81 13.25 14.43
N ARG A 21 54.55 14.14 13.45
CA ARG A 21 55.10 15.49 13.13
C ARG A 21 54.00 16.40 12.52
N ALA A 22 54.13 17.73 12.68
CA ALA A 22 53.42 18.78 11.91
C ALA A 22 54.49 19.66 11.22
N PRO A 23 54.20 20.56 10.26
CA PRO A 23 53.48 21.84 10.49
C PRO A 23 52.53 22.20 9.29
N ARG A 24 51.98 23.40 9.02
CA ARG A 24 52.04 24.79 9.56
C ARG A 24 50.62 25.31 9.91
N ARG A 25 50.42 26.64 9.97
CA ARG A 25 49.18 27.37 10.30
C ARG A 25 48.81 28.36 9.19
N CYS A 26 47.56 28.84 9.17
CA CYS A 26 47.27 30.30 9.23
C CYS A 26 45.90 30.57 9.87
N VAL A 27 45.75 31.74 10.50
CA VAL A 27 44.57 32.17 11.27
C VAL A 27 44.37 33.67 11.03
N TRP A 28 43.13 34.13 10.89
CA TRP A 28 42.77 35.55 10.89
C TRP A 28 41.94 35.92 12.13
N ARG A 29 42.16 37.13 12.66
CA ARG A 29 41.51 37.67 13.87
C ARG A 29 40.40 38.67 13.54
N LEU A 30 39.51 38.86 14.52
CA LEU A 30 38.55 39.96 14.60
C LEU A 30 39.21 41.28 15.02
N ALA A 31 38.60 42.41 14.62
CA ALA A 31 38.80 43.73 15.21
C ALA A 31 37.46 44.53 15.15
N PRO A 32 37.10 45.32 16.19
CA PRO A 32 35.85 46.09 16.24
C PRO A 32 36.04 47.62 16.11
N LEU A 33 34.96 48.38 15.91
CA LEU A 33 34.88 49.83 16.19
C LEU A 33 33.43 50.27 16.51
N ARG A 34 33.23 51.52 16.99
CA ARG A 34 31.97 52.04 17.58
C ARG A 34 31.26 53.08 16.68
N GLY A 35 30.01 53.44 17.01
CA GLY A 35 29.16 54.45 16.34
C GLY A 35 29.49 55.93 16.69
N PRO A 36 28.56 56.91 16.54
CA PRO A 36 27.19 56.85 17.10
C PRO A 36 26.05 57.37 16.15
N LEU A 37 24.93 57.84 16.71
CA LEU A 37 23.65 58.14 16.03
C LEU A 37 23.43 59.62 15.67
N ALA A 38 22.55 59.87 14.68
CA ALA A 38 21.66 61.04 14.63
C ALA A 38 20.35 60.74 13.83
N ARG A 39 19.27 61.47 14.12
CA ARG A 39 18.03 61.56 13.33
C ARG A 39 17.80 63.04 12.96
N PHE A 40 17.12 63.36 11.85
CA PHE A 40 16.09 64.41 11.80
C PHE A 40 15.25 64.37 10.49
N HIS A 41 14.14 65.09 10.47
CA HIS A 41 13.24 65.29 9.33
C HIS A 41 13.58 66.56 8.53
N GLY A 42 13.11 66.65 7.27
CA GLY A 42 13.00 67.93 6.55
C GLY A 42 12.54 67.80 5.09
N LYS A 43 11.43 68.46 4.73
CA LYS A 43 11.06 68.80 3.34
C LYS A 43 11.11 70.32 3.19
N SER A 44 11.63 70.86 2.08
CA SER A 44 11.09 72.10 1.48
C SER A 44 11.63 72.34 0.06
N THR A 45 10.89 73.12 -0.73
CA THR A 45 11.17 73.53 -2.11
C THR A 45 11.52 75.01 -2.22
N ARG A 46 12.24 75.42 -3.30
CA ARG A 46 12.26 76.75 -3.98
C ARG A 46 13.43 76.81 -4.99
N PHE A 47 13.46 77.61 -6.09
CA PHE A 47 12.41 78.13 -6.99
C PHE A 47 13.04 78.87 -8.21
N ARG A 48 12.66 78.55 -9.47
CA ARG A 48 12.88 79.35 -10.73
C ARG A 48 14.36 79.72 -11.08
N THR A 49 14.77 80.19 -12.28
CA THR A 49 14.19 80.35 -13.66
C THR A 49 15.32 80.02 -14.69
N GLN A 50 15.43 80.38 -15.99
CA GLN A 50 14.69 81.23 -16.98
C GLN A 50 14.81 80.62 -18.42
N SER A 51 14.69 81.41 -19.50
CA SER A 51 14.83 81.04 -20.94
C SER A 51 15.12 82.33 -21.78
N PRO A 52 15.16 82.41 -23.16
CA PRO A 52 14.98 81.39 -24.23
C PRO A 52 16.04 81.35 -25.40
N PRO A 53 15.82 81.66 -26.72
CA PRO A 53 16.17 80.75 -27.87
C PRO A 53 16.89 81.48 -29.07
N PRO A 54 16.65 81.25 -30.41
CA PRO A 54 16.42 80.07 -31.30
C PRO A 54 17.37 80.02 -32.57
N CYS A 55 17.24 79.04 -33.50
CA CYS A 55 17.32 79.24 -35.00
C CYS A 55 17.03 77.98 -35.90
N ARG A 56 17.10 78.10 -37.27
CA ARG A 56 16.56 77.15 -38.30
C ARG A 56 17.46 76.88 -39.55
N GLY A 57 17.26 75.72 -40.23
CA GLY A 57 17.62 75.38 -41.65
C GLY A 57 17.53 73.85 -41.91
N LYS A 58 16.89 73.23 -42.91
CA LYS A 58 16.92 73.26 -44.42
C LYS A 58 18.29 72.83 -45.00
N GLN A 59 18.43 71.94 -46.03
CA GLN A 59 17.47 71.33 -46.99
C GLN A 59 17.92 69.92 -47.53
N ARG A 60 17.28 69.40 -48.59
CA ARG A 60 17.46 68.07 -49.29
C ARG A 60 18.51 68.16 -50.46
N PRO A 61 18.79 67.17 -51.38
CA PRO A 61 18.16 65.88 -51.80
C PRO A 61 19.20 64.70 -51.91
N PRO A 62 19.10 63.61 -52.74
CA PRO A 62 18.06 63.07 -53.66
C PRO A 62 17.72 61.55 -53.45
N PHE A 63 17.65 60.72 -54.52
CA PHE A 63 17.19 59.32 -54.58
C PHE A 63 17.71 58.62 -55.86
N ASN A 64 18.19 57.35 -55.82
CA ASN A 64 17.81 56.29 -56.79
C ASN A 64 18.43 54.88 -56.56
N LYS A 65 17.85 53.91 -57.31
CA LYS A 65 18.09 52.45 -57.48
C LYS A 65 19.58 52.03 -57.60
N ILE A 66 20.01 50.79 -57.33
CA ILE A 66 19.72 49.50 -58.05
C ILE A 66 19.95 48.24 -57.16
N TYR A 67 19.31 47.11 -57.50
CA TYR A 67 19.49 45.77 -56.90
C TYR A 67 20.66 44.96 -57.52
N ALA A 68 21.41 44.18 -56.72
CA ALA A 68 21.87 42.81 -57.08
C ALA A 68 22.57 42.05 -55.92
N ARG A 69 22.52 40.70 -55.99
CA ARG A 69 23.42 39.70 -55.34
C ARG A 69 23.69 39.79 -53.82
N ALA A 70 22.76 39.25 -53.01
CA ALA A 70 23.05 38.74 -51.66
C ALA A 70 22.21 37.49 -51.26
N THR A 71 21.74 36.72 -52.25
CA THR A 71 20.78 35.60 -52.11
C THR A 71 21.38 34.30 -51.54
N ARG A 72 22.11 34.36 -50.41
CA ARG A 72 22.66 33.15 -49.75
C ARG A 72 22.73 33.14 -48.21
N LYS A 73 22.02 34.03 -47.49
CA LYS A 73 22.03 34.07 -46.00
C LYS A 73 20.67 33.95 -45.27
N LYS A 74 19.54 33.75 -45.97
CA LYS A 74 18.19 33.60 -45.35
C LYS A 74 17.60 32.18 -45.28
N ARG A 75 18.35 31.14 -45.67
CA ARG A 75 17.92 29.71 -45.59
C ARG A 75 18.80 28.87 -44.64
N VAL A 76 19.27 29.48 -43.54
CA VAL A 76 20.04 28.81 -42.46
C VAL A 76 19.42 29.08 -41.08
N THR A 77 18.73 30.20 -40.91
CA THR A 77 18.09 30.61 -39.64
C THR A 77 16.71 30.00 -39.35
N GLN A 78 16.16 29.17 -40.25
CA GLN A 78 14.93 28.39 -39.98
C GLN A 78 15.20 26.89 -39.74
N THR A 79 16.32 26.35 -40.22
CA THR A 79 16.77 24.98 -39.91
C THR A 79 17.33 24.88 -38.48
N ASN A 80 17.99 25.92 -38.00
CA ASN A 80 18.57 25.93 -36.64
C ASN A 80 17.52 25.91 -35.51
N THR A 81 16.30 26.40 -35.72
CA THR A 81 15.23 26.29 -34.70
C THR A 81 14.74 24.85 -34.54
N PHE A 82 14.56 24.12 -35.65
CA PHE A 82 14.22 22.69 -35.60
C PHE A 82 15.34 21.82 -35.01
N LEU A 83 16.61 22.18 -35.23
CA LEU A 83 17.74 21.44 -34.66
C LEU A 83 18.03 21.81 -33.19
N ALA A 84 17.73 23.03 -32.75
CA ALA A 84 17.93 23.44 -31.35
C ALA A 84 17.09 22.62 -30.36
N ASP A 85 15.82 22.35 -30.70
CA ASP A 85 14.90 21.52 -29.90
C ASP A 85 15.34 20.04 -29.80
N TYR A 86 16.25 19.58 -30.67
CA TYR A 86 16.89 18.26 -30.59
C TYR A 86 18.17 18.27 -29.74
N VAL A 87 18.90 19.38 -29.66
CA VAL A 87 20.17 19.49 -28.91
C VAL A 87 19.92 19.81 -27.42
N PHE A 88 18.92 20.63 -27.10
CA PHE A 88 18.56 20.96 -25.72
C PHE A 88 17.07 20.71 -25.45
N PRO A 89 16.68 19.64 -24.74
CA PRO A 89 15.28 19.35 -24.49
C PRO A 89 14.64 20.46 -23.65
N THR A 90 13.48 20.96 -24.11
CA THR A 90 12.68 21.98 -23.43
C THR A 90 12.29 21.55 -22.00
N PRO A 91 11.96 22.49 -21.08
CA PRO A 91 11.52 22.14 -19.72
C PRO A 91 10.32 21.17 -19.68
N ARG A 92 9.43 21.21 -20.68
CA ARG A 92 8.32 20.25 -20.82
C ARG A 92 8.82 18.85 -21.21
N GLN A 93 9.76 18.74 -22.16
CA GLN A 93 10.39 17.46 -22.52
C GLN A 93 11.19 16.89 -21.35
N GLN A 94 11.99 17.71 -20.64
CA GLN A 94 12.73 17.28 -19.43
C GLN A 94 11.80 16.74 -18.34
N ALA A 95 10.70 17.45 -18.06
CA ALA A 95 9.70 17.01 -17.09
C ALA A 95 9.00 15.70 -17.52
N ARG A 96 8.73 15.51 -18.82
CA ARG A 96 8.18 14.25 -19.37
C ARG A 96 9.19 13.11 -19.26
N GLN A 97 10.44 13.31 -19.68
CA GLN A 97 11.52 12.32 -19.57
C GLN A 97 11.74 11.87 -18.11
N ARG A 98 11.71 12.80 -17.15
CA ARG A 98 11.81 12.48 -15.72
C ARG A 98 10.64 11.61 -15.24
N GLN A 99 9.41 11.94 -15.62
CA GLN A 99 8.23 11.12 -15.31
C GLN A 99 8.32 9.72 -15.94
N THR A 100 8.76 9.60 -17.19
CA THR A 100 8.99 8.31 -17.84
C THR A 100 10.03 7.47 -17.10
N LYS A 101 11.15 8.07 -16.67
CA LYS A 101 12.17 7.37 -15.87
C LYS A 101 11.64 6.89 -14.51
N ILE A 102 10.79 7.68 -13.84
CA ILE A 102 10.14 7.30 -12.58
C ILE A 102 9.13 6.16 -12.80
N PHE A 103 8.31 6.25 -13.85
CA PHE A 103 7.31 5.25 -14.21
C PHE A 103 7.94 3.90 -14.55
N LEU A 104 9.01 3.89 -15.35
CA LEU A 104 9.77 2.67 -15.67
C LEU A 104 10.49 2.08 -14.46
N ALA A 105 11.08 2.92 -13.60
CA ALA A 105 11.67 2.47 -12.34
C ALA A 105 10.62 1.86 -11.38
N ALA A 106 9.41 2.41 -11.35
CA ALA A 106 8.29 1.86 -10.61
C ALA A 106 7.79 0.53 -11.19
N LEU A 107 7.58 0.44 -12.50
CA LEU A 107 7.20 -0.83 -13.15
C LEU A 107 8.23 -1.94 -12.89
N ALA A 108 9.54 -1.65 -12.96
CA ALA A 108 10.57 -2.61 -12.63
C ALA A 108 10.52 -3.04 -11.16
N LEU A 109 10.42 -2.09 -10.23
CA LEU A 109 10.38 -2.37 -8.78
C LEU A 109 9.12 -3.14 -8.36
N TYR A 110 7.95 -2.79 -8.91
CA TYR A 110 6.68 -3.42 -8.58
C TYR A 110 6.50 -4.73 -9.33
N GLY A 111 7.07 -4.86 -10.53
CA GLY A 111 7.22 -6.13 -11.24
C GLY A 111 8.05 -7.15 -10.45
N LEU A 112 9.13 -6.73 -9.78
CA LEU A 112 9.90 -7.61 -8.88
C LEU A 112 9.08 -8.09 -7.67
N ALA A 113 8.15 -7.29 -7.15
CA ALA A 113 7.25 -7.70 -6.07
C ALA A 113 6.10 -8.60 -6.56
N LEU A 114 5.60 -8.37 -7.78
CA LEU A 114 4.47 -9.08 -8.36
C LEU A 114 4.86 -10.41 -9.04
N TYR A 115 6.03 -10.49 -9.68
CA TYR A 115 6.49 -11.67 -10.44
C TYR A 115 6.35 -13.00 -9.67
N PRO A 116 6.71 -13.11 -8.38
CA PRO A 116 6.55 -14.35 -7.61
C PRO A 116 5.09 -14.79 -7.46
N ILE A 117 4.14 -13.85 -7.39
CA ILE A 117 2.70 -14.13 -7.31
C ILE A 117 2.18 -14.59 -8.68
N LEU A 118 2.62 -13.97 -9.78
CA LEU A 118 2.26 -14.43 -11.13
C LEU A 118 2.83 -15.81 -11.45
N HIS A 119 4.08 -16.07 -11.03
CA HIS A 119 4.72 -17.37 -11.20
C HIS A 119 4.05 -18.49 -10.40
N ALA A 120 3.42 -18.16 -9.26
CA ALA A 120 2.62 -19.11 -8.49
C ALA A 120 1.39 -19.62 -9.26
N ASP A 121 0.83 -18.80 -10.16
CA ASP A 121 -0.39 -19.05 -10.94
C ASP A 121 -1.46 -19.85 -10.16
N ARG A 122 -1.93 -19.26 -9.05
CA ARG A 122 -2.90 -19.87 -8.13
C ARG A 122 -4.19 -19.07 -8.17
N PHE A 123 -5.33 -19.73 -8.31
CA PHE A 123 -6.63 -19.14 -7.99
C PHE A 123 -6.69 -18.89 -6.47
N TYR A 124 -6.77 -17.63 -6.06
CA TYR A 124 -6.70 -17.24 -4.67
C TYR A 124 -8.10 -17.09 -4.07
N ILE A 125 -8.51 -18.06 -3.23
CA ILE A 125 -9.76 -18.07 -2.47
C ILE A 125 -10.98 -17.82 -3.38
N ASP A 126 -11.50 -16.60 -3.41
CA ASP A 126 -12.68 -16.16 -4.17
C ASP A 126 -12.53 -16.44 -5.69
N ASP A 127 -11.30 -16.50 -6.22
CA ASP A 127 -11.04 -16.81 -7.64
C ASP A 127 -11.43 -18.25 -8.05
N LEU A 128 -11.50 -19.20 -7.11
CA LEU A 128 -11.82 -20.61 -7.42
C LEU A 128 -13.23 -20.76 -7.99
N GLY A 129 -14.24 -20.30 -7.26
CA GLY A 129 -15.63 -20.34 -7.73
C GLY A 129 -15.86 -19.43 -8.94
N ARG A 130 -15.19 -18.27 -8.97
CA ARG A 130 -15.26 -17.31 -10.10
C ARG A 130 -14.72 -17.89 -11.41
N SER A 131 -13.61 -18.62 -11.39
CA SER A 131 -13.06 -19.27 -12.58
C SER A 131 -13.91 -20.45 -13.10
N LEU A 132 -14.75 -21.05 -12.24
CA LEU A 132 -15.68 -22.12 -12.63
C LEU A 132 -17.04 -21.62 -13.14
N SER A 133 -17.48 -20.42 -12.75
CA SER A 133 -18.88 -19.99 -12.93
C SER A 133 -19.08 -18.51 -13.32
N GLY A 134 -18.01 -17.71 -13.37
CA GLY A 134 -18.01 -16.36 -13.94
C GLY A 134 -18.86 -15.29 -13.22
N TYR A 135 -19.26 -15.51 -11.96
CA TYR A 135 -20.12 -14.56 -11.24
C TYR A 135 -19.41 -13.25 -10.88
N LEU A 136 -20.18 -12.15 -10.80
CA LEU A 136 -19.70 -10.83 -10.38
C LEU A 136 -19.54 -10.71 -8.85
N GLY A 137 -20.60 -10.93 -8.06
CA GLY A 137 -20.57 -10.99 -6.58
C GLY A 137 -20.24 -9.67 -5.82
N TRP A 138 -19.37 -8.80 -6.34
CA TRP A 138 -18.91 -7.60 -5.62
C TRP A 138 -20.02 -6.59 -5.35
N GLY A 139 -21.02 -6.52 -6.24
CA GLY A 139 -22.25 -5.76 -6.02
C GLY A 139 -22.91 -6.10 -4.68
N THR A 140 -23.06 -7.39 -4.36
CA THR A 140 -23.66 -7.84 -3.09
C THR A 140 -22.79 -7.60 -1.85
N ASP A 141 -21.48 -7.35 -2.04
CA ASP A 141 -20.55 -6.90 -1.00
C ASP A 141 -20.51 -5.36 -0.82
N GLY A 142 -21.45 -4.63 -1.44
CA GLY A 142 -21.46 -3.16 -1.43
C GLY A 142 -20.40 -2.50 -2.31
N ARG A 143 -19.83 -3.23 -3.28
CA ARG A 143 -18.81 -2.75 -4.23
C ARG A 143 -19.33 -2.70 -5.68
N PRO A 144 -20.41 -1.94 -5.98
CA PRO A 144 -21.02 -1.94 -7.32
C PRO A 144 -20.11 -1.43 -8.44
N LEU A 145 -19.09 -0.60 -8.12
CA LEU A 145 -18.15 -0.12 -9.13
C LEU A 145 -17.08 -1.18 -9.48
N ALA A 146 -16.88 -2.19 -8.63
CA ALA A 146 -16.02 -3.34 -8.96
C ALA A 146 -16.66 -4.24 -10.02
N ASN A 147 -17.99 -4.47 -9.96
CA ASN A 147 -18.73 -5.12 -11.05
C ASN A 147 -18.46 -4.40 -12.38
N VAL A 148 -18.73 -3.10 -12.45
CA VAL A 148 -18.59 -2.30 -13.68
C VAL A 148 -17.17 -2.32 -14.22
N VAL A 149 -16.15 -2.21 -13.36
CA VAL A 149 -14.74 -2.27 -13.79
C VAL A 149 -14.37 -3.63 -14.38
N MET A 150 -14.83 -4.73 -13.77
CA MET A 150 -14.47 -6.08 -14.22
C MET A 150 -15.31 -6.56 -15.42
N GLU A 151 -16.57 -6.16 -15.51
CA GLU A 151 -17.43 -6.37 -16.67
C GLU A 151 -16.88 -5.63 -17.91
N LEU A 152 -16.50 -4.36 -17.76
CA LEU A 152 -15.82 -3.61 -18.84
C LEU A 152 -14.48 -4.22 -19.23
N ALA A 153 -13.73 -4.80 -18.28
CA ALA A 153 -12.47 -5.49 -18.57
C ALA A 153 -12.67 -6.85 -19.27
N ASN A 154 -13.77 -7.55 -18.99
CA ASN A 154 -14.15 -8.83 -19.62
C ASN A 154 -14.94 -8.67 -20.93
N LEU A 155 -15.31 -7.44 -21.30
CA LEU A 155 -16.23 -7.13 -22.40
C LEU A 155 -17.66 -7.70 -22.19
N GLY A 156 -18.07 -7.91 -20.94
CA GLY A 156 -19.38 -8.43 -20.56
C GLY A 156 -19.33 -9.44 -19.41
N THR A 157 -20.31 -10.35 -19.41
CA THR A 157 -20.41 -11.50 -18.49
C THR A 157 -20.85 -12.76 -19.28
N PRO A 158 -20.58 -13.99 -18.79
CA PRO A 158 -19.85 -14.35 -17.56
C PRO A 158 -18.38 -13.91 -17.58
N LEU A 159 -17.79 -13.74 -16.39
CA LEU A 159 -16.36 -13.45 -16.28
C LEU A 159 -15.50 -14.67 -16.68
N VAL A 160 -14.31 -14.39 -17.22
CA VAL A 160 -13.24 -15.36 -17.49
C VAL A 160 -11.94 -14.94 -16.81
N ASP A 161 -11.01 -15.86 -16.62
CA ASP A 161 -9.70 -15.52 -16.05
C ASP A 161 -8.87 -14.68 -17.04
N LEU A 162 -8.72 -13.39 -16.74
CA LEU A 162 -7.88 -12.45 -17.51
C LEU A 162 -6.43 -12.36 -16.98
N SER A 163 -6.06 -13.15 -15.97
CA SER A 163 -4.72 -13.13 -15.38
C SER A 163 -3.63 -13.37 -16.44
N PRO A 164 -2.55 -12.57 -16.49
CA PRO A 164 -2.09 -11.60 -15.48
C PRO A 164 -2.56 -10.15 -15.71
N LEU A 165 -3.49 -9.87 -16.62
CA LEU A 165 -3.85 -8.50 -17.03
C LEU A 165 -4.36 -7.61 -15.87
N PRO A 166 -5.23 -8.08 -14.94
CA PRO A 166 -5.66 -7.30 -13.78
C PRO A 166 -4.50 -6.88 -12.86
N GLN A 167 -3.54 -7.77 -12.61
CA GLN A 167 -2.37 -7.50 -11.77
C GLN A 167 -1.33 -6.61 -12.50
N LEU A 168 -1.17 -6.77 -13.82
CA LEU A 168 -0.33 -5.88 -14.62
C LEU A 168 -0.91 -4.46 -14.68
N ALA A 169 -2.23 -4.32 -14.80
CA ALA A 169 -2.91 -3.04 -14.69
C ALA A 169 -2.72 -2.42 -13.29
N ALA A 170 -2.78 -3.22 -12.22
CA ALA A 170 -2.49 -2.77 -10.86
C ALA A 170 -1.09 -2.14 -10.74
N ILE A 171 -0.01 -2.82 -11.14
CA ILE A 171 1.34 -2.23 -11.06
C ILE A 171 1.48 -0.99 -11.95
N GLY A 172 0.74 -0.91 -13.07
CA GLY A 172 0.66 0.28 -13.92
C GLY A 172 0.04 1.49 -13.21
N MET A 173 -1.07 1.29 -12.50
CA MET A 173 -1.70 2.35 -11.70
C MET A 173 -0.80 2.83 -10.55
N PHE A 174 -0.15 1.91 -9.85
CA PHE A 174 0.83 2.26 -8.81
C PHE A 174 2.08 2.96 -9.38
N ALA A 175 2.55 2.56 -10.57
CA ALA A 175 3.65 3.24 -11.26
C ALA A 175 3.27 4.67 -11.68
N TRP A 176 2.03 4.89 -12.14
CA TRP A 176 1.49 6.23 -12.37
C TRP A 176 1.43 7.05 -11.07
N LEU A 177 0.94 6.44 -9.98
CA LEU A 177 0.84 7.06 -8.65
C LEU A 177 2.22 7.46 -8.10
N ALA A 178 3.29 6.70 -8.39
CA ALA A 178 4.66 7.11 -8.07
C ALA A 178 5.07 8.41 -8.79
N THR A 179 4.61 8.66 -10.03
CA THR A 179 4.84 9.95 -10.70
C THR A 179 4.02 11.09 -10.09
N VAL A 180 2.84 10.81 -9.54
CA VAL A 180 2.01 11.79 -8.81
C VAL A 180 2.67 12.15 -7.48
N LEU A 181 3.15 11.13 -6.75
CA LEU A 181 3.91 11.29 -5.51
C LEU A 181 5.15 12.16 -5.72
N GLU A 182 5.91 11.91 -6.79
CA GLU A 182 7.05 12.76 -7.14
C GLU A 182 6.63 14.21 -7.37
N LYS A 183 5.70 14.46 -8.30
CA LYS A 183 5.25 15.83 -8.63
C LYS A 183 4.81 16.62 -7.38
N ARG A 184 4.13 15.94 -6.46
CA ARG A 184 3.56 16.52 -5.25
C ARG A 184 4.61 16.86 -4.18
N PHE A 185 5.62 16.01 -4.00
CA PHE A 185 6.62 16.13 -2.93
C PHE A 185 8.06 16.39 -3.43
N ARG A 186 8.23 16.62 -4.73
CA ARG A 186 9.48 16.97 -5.43
C ARG A 186 10.62 15.97 -5.20
N LEU A 187 10.30 14.70 -5.06
CA LEU A 187 11.25 13.64 -4.70
C LEU A 187 12.34 13.47 -5.77
N SER A 188 13.59 13.56 -5.35
CA SER A 188 14.74 13.67 -6.26
C SER A 188 15.18 12.31 -6.84
N GLY A 189 15.60 12.32 -8.11
CA GLY A 189 15.97 11.10 -8.85
C GLY A 189 14.79 10.29 -9.39
N ALA A 190 15.07 9.10 -9.94
CA ALA A 190 14.05 8.19 -10.47
C ALA A 190 13.47 7.24 -9.41
N TRP A 191 14.30 6.83 -8.43
CA TRP A 191 13.97 5.76 -7.48
C TRP A 191 13.30 6.21 -6.18
N ALA A 192 13.43 7.48 -5.79
CA ALA A 192 12.93 7.94 -4.48
C ALA A 192 11.41 7.82 -4.33
N ALA A 193 10.63 8.21 -5.35
CA ALA A 193 9.17 8.09 -5.31
C ALA A 193 8.68 6.62 -5.42
N PRO A 194 9.21 5.78 -6.33
CA PRO A 194 8.87 4.36 -6.38
C PRO A 194 9.14 3.60 -5.07
N LEU A 195 10.32 3.78 -4.49
CA LEU A 195 10.69 3.15 -3.21
C LEU A 195 9.86 3.70 -2.04
N ALA A 196 9.55 5.01 -2.02
CA ALA A 196 8.73 5.59 -0.98
C ALA A 196 7.30 5.04 -0.97
N LEU A 197 6.71 4.82 -2.15
CA LEU A 197 5.36 4.28 -2.33
C LEU A 197 5.28 2.75 -2.16
N LEU A 198 6.39 2.02 -2.35
CA LEU A 198 6.42 0.55 -2.36
C LEU A 198 5.66 -0.13 -1.20
N PRO A 199 5.71 0.32 0.07
CA PRO A 199 4.96 -0.33 1.15
C PRO A 199 3.44 -0.36 0.98
N LEU A 200 2.84 0.51 0.16
CA LEU A 200 1.41 0.44 -0.14
C LEU A 200 1.05 -0.70 -1.10
N LEU A 201 2.03 -1.24 -1.84
CA LEU A 201 1.86 -2.31 -2.83
C LEU A 201 2.45 -3.65 -2.34
N ALA A 202 3.66 -3.61 -1.79
CA ALA A 202 4.44 -4.79 -1.44
C ALA A 202 4.56 -5.02 0.09
N SER A 203 3.81 -4.30 0.92
CA SER A 203 3.63 -4.77 2.31
C SER A 203 2.78 -6.04 2.32
N PRO A 204 2.98 -6.95 3.29
CA PRO A 204 2.19 -8.17 3.42
C PRO A 204 0.67 -7.96 3.49
N PHE A 205 0.23 -6.75 3.86
CA PHE A 205 -1.18 -6.38 3.93
C PHE A 205 -1.79 -6.00 2.57
N PHE A 206 -0.99 -5.74 1.53
CA PHE A 206 -1.48 -5.51 0.16
C PHE A 206 -1.13 -6.65 -0.81
N LEU A 207 -0.12 -7.47 -0.51
CA LEU A 207 0.22 -8.64 -1.31
C LEU A 207 -0.94 -9.64 -1.43
N GLU A 208 -1.82 -9.73 -0.43
CA GLU A 208 -3.07 -10.50 -0.51
C GLU A 208 -3.98 -9.96 -1.63
N ASN A 209 -4.22 -8.64 -1.67
CA ASN A 209 -5.05 -8.00 -2.70
C ASN A 209 -4.50 -8.21 -4.12
N LEU A 210 -3.18 -8.30 -4.29
CA LEU A 210 -2.52 -8.63 -5.56
C LEU A 210 -2.61 -10.12 -5.95
N SER A 211 -2.94 -11.00 -5.01
CA SER A 211 -2.99 -12.45 -5.25
C SER A 211 -4.27 -12.87 -5.96
N TYR A 212 -5.37 -12.13 -5.78
CA TYR A 212 -6.63 -12.36 -6.47
C TYR A 212 -6.52 -12.03 -7.96
N LYS A 213 -6.76 -13.02 -8.82
CA LYS A 213 -6.84 -12.84 -10.27
C LYS A 213 -7.97 -11.90 -10.67
N PHE A 214 -9.13 -11.98 -10.00
CA PHE A 214 -10.28 -11.13 -10.33
C PHE A 214 -10.31 -9.80 -9.53
N ASP A 215 -9.99 -9.80 -8.23
CA ASP A 215 -10.10 -8.60 -7.37
C ASP A 215 -8.91 -7.61 -7.45
N ALA A 216 -7.72 -8.02 -7.94
CA ALA A 216 -6.53 -7.17 -7.87
C ALA A 216 -6.68 -5.82 -8.59
N LEU A 217 -7.41 -5.77 -9.71
CA LEU A 217 -7.68 -4.53 -10.45
C LEU A 217 -8.58 -3.56 -9.67
N PRO A 218 -9.83 -3.90 -9.28
CA PRO A 218 -10.69 -2.99 -8.53
C PRO A 218 -10.11 -2.60 -7.16
N MET A 219 -9.46 -3.53 -6.43
CA MET A 219 -8.82 -3.21 -5.16
C MET A 219 -7.65 -2.22 -5.31
N SER A 220 -6.83 -2.38 -6.36
CA SER A 220 -5.71 -1.47 -6.64
C SER A 220 -6.16 -0.12 -7.17
N LEU A 221 -7.23 -0.07 -7.95
CA LEU A 221 -7.85 1.19 -8.40
C LEU A 221 -8.39 1.97 -7.21
N ALA A 222 -9.07 1.30 -6.27
CA ALA A 222 -9.53 1.93 -5.02
C ALA A 222 -8.37 2.55 -4.23
N ALA A 223 -7.31 1.77 -3.96
CA ALA A 223 -6.13 2.25 -3.25
C ALA A 223 -5.46 3.44 -3.97
N CYS A 224 -5.38 3.41 -5.30
CA CYS A 224 -4.81 4.50 -6.10
C CYS A 224 -5.69 5.77 -6.08
N LEU A 225 -7.02 5.65 -6.14
CA LEU A 225 -7.96 6.78 -6.03
C LEU A 225 -7.91 7.40 -4.62
N ALA A 226 -7.91 6.58 -3.57
CA ALA A 226 -7.77 7.03 -2.18
C ALA A 226 -6.44 7.76 -1.95
N ALA A 227 -5.33 7.21 -2.44
CA ALA A 227 -4.02 7.83 -2.35
C ALA A 227 -3.93 9.14 -3.14
N GLN A 228 -4.42 9.17 -4.39
CA GLN A 228 -4.51 10.40 -5.19
C GLN A 228 -5.32 11.48 -4.45
N ALA A 229 -6.47 11.13 -3.90
CA ALA A 229 -7.32 12.05 -3.15
C ALA A 229 -6.60 12.63 -1.92
N GLY A 230 -5.84 11.80 -1.19
CA GLY A 230 -5.02 12.20 -0.04
C GLY A 230 -3.84 13.11 -0.43
N PHE A 231 -3.15 12.82 -1.54
CA PHE A 231 -2.03 13.62 -2.04
C PHE A 231 -2.45 14.95 -2.69
N ALA A 232 -3.64 15.03 -3.28
CA ALA A 232 -4.10 16.16 -4.10
C ALA A 232 -4.01 17.52 -3.40
N GLU A 233 -3.55 18.55 -4.10
CA GLU A 233 -3.59 19.93 -3.60
C GLU A 233 -5.00 20.50 -3.65
N LEU A 234 -5.44 21.09 -2.55
CA LEU A 234 -6.73 21.78 -2.47
C LEU A 234 -6.55 23.25 -2.81
N ARG A 235 -6.88 23.64 -4.05
CA ARG A 235 -6.80 25.04 -4.52
C ARG A 235 -8.15 25.74 -4.56
N GLY A 236 -9.24 24.98 -4.47
CA GLY A 236 -10.61 25.48 -4.34
C GLY A 236 -11.63 24.35 -4.21
N TRP A 237 -12.92 24.70 -4.15
CA TRP A 237 -14.00 23.74 -3.93
C TRP A 237 -14.06 22.62 -4.99
N ARG A 238 -13.63 22.89 -6.23
CA ARG A 238 -13.59 21.89 -7.31
C ARG A 238 -12.64 20.74 -7.01
N ASP A 239 -11.50 21.01 -6.35
CA ASP A 239 -10.55 19.97 -5.96
C ASP A 239 -11.00 19.24 -4.69
N ALA A 240 -11.74 19.94 -3.80
CA ALA A 240 -12.44 19.31 -2.70
C ALA A 240 -13.49 18.30 -3.20
N ALA A 241 -14.35 18.71 -4.14
CA ALA A 241 -15.36 17.84 -4.75
C ALA A 241 -14.74 16.64 -5.49
N ARG A 242 -13.70 16.85 -6.31
CA ARG A 242 -12.96 15.78 -6.98
C ARG A 242 -12.42 14.73 -6.00
N GLY A 243 -11.83 15.15 -4.88
CA GLY A 243 -11.33 14.22 -3.86
C GLY A 243 -12.46 13.49 -3.13
N ALA A 244 -13.61 14.12 -2.87
CA ALA A 244 -14.77 13.43 -2.31
C ALA A 244 -15.32 12.36 -3.26
N VAL A 245 -15.42 12.67 -4.57
CA VAL A 245 -15.83 11.70 -5.60
C VAL A 245 -14.83 10.55 -5.71
N ALA A 246 -13.52 10.81 -5.63
CA ALA A 246 -12.49 9.77 -5.64
C ALA A 246 -12.55 8.86 -4.39
N VAL A 247 -12.85 9.40 -3.21
CA VAL A 247 -13.07 8.60 -1.98
C VAL A 247 -14.37 7.79 -2.09
N LEU A 248 -15.45 8.35 -2.63
CA LEU A 248 -16.71 7.62 -2.89
C LEU A 248 -16.49 6.47 -3.88
N ALA A 249 -15.81 6.71 -5.01
CA ALA A 249 -15.46 5.69 -5.99
C ALA A 249 -14.56 4.60 -5.36
N SER A 250 -13.60 5.00 -4.51
CA SER A 250 -12.79 4.06 -3.74
C SER A 250 -13.64 3.17 -2.82
N LEU A 251 -14.63 3.72 -2.11
CA LEU A 251 -15.53 2.94 -1.24
C LEU A 251 -16.38 1.95 -2.06
N CYS A 252 -16.88 2.38 -3.23
CA CYS A 252 -17.65 1.54 -4.16
C CYS A 252 -16.82 0.49 -4.94
N LEU A 253 -15.49 0.53 -4.82
CA LEU A 253 -14.56 -0.46 -5.40
C LEU A 253 -14.01 -1.41 -4.33
N TYR A 254 -13.49 -0.86 -3.22
CA TYR A 254 -12.96 -1.63 -2.11
C TYR A 254 -12.92 -0.79 -0.82
N GLN A 255 -13.77 -1.12 0.15
CA GLN A 255 -14.04 -0.25 1.31
C GLN A 255 -12.80 0.08 2.15
N ALA A 256 -11.90 -0.89 2.38
CA ALA A 256 -10.72 -0.70 3.23
C ALA A 256 -9.69 0.31 2.64
N ALA A 257 -9.77 0.62 1.34
CA ALA A 257 -8.91 1.63 0.72
C ALA A 257 -9.13 3.05 1.28
N VAL A 258 -10.26 3.32 1.94
CA VAL A 258 -10.49 4.60 2.63
C VAL A 258 -9.43 4.90 3.69
N ASN A 259 -8.82 3.89 4.33
CA ASN A 259 -7.77 4.06 5.32
C ASN A 259 -6.50 4.66 4.70
N VAL A 260 -6.23 4.34 3.42
CA VAL A 260 -5.15 4.93 2.62
C VAL A 260 -5.38 6.43 2.40
N PHE A 261 -6.63 6.85 2.13
CA PHE A 261 -6.97 8.27 2.05
C PHE A 261 -6.74 8.98 3.38
N ILE A 262 -7.19 8.40 4.51
CA ILE A 262 -7.08 9.03 5.83
C ILE A 262 -5.61 9.24 6.20
N VAL A 263 -4.76 8.20 6.13
CA VAL A 263 -3.32 8.32 6.45
C VAL A 263 -2.63 9.35 5.58
N LEU A 264 -2.89 9.38 4.28
CA LEU A 264 -2.21 10.28 3.35
C LEU A 264 -2.80 11.72 3.36
N ALA A 265 -4.04 11.88 3.82
CA ALA A 265 -4.58 13.19 4.20
C ALA A 265 -3.85 13.78 5.41
N LEU A 266 -3.54 12.97 6.44
CA LEU A 266 -2.74 13.38 7.61
C LEU A 266 -1.28 13.70 7.22
N LEU A 267 -0.67 12.94 6.30
CA LEU A 267 0.64 13.27 5.71
C LEU A 267 0.65 14.68 5.13
N GLY A 268 -0.41 15.04 4.39
CA GLY A 268 -0.57 16.38 3.85
C GLY A 268 -0.62 17.49 4.91
N LEU A 269 -1.04 17.21 6.14
CA LEU A 269 -1.03 18.17 7.26
C LEU A 269 0.38 18.29 7.85
N VAL A 270 1.05 17.17 8.11
CA VAL A 270 2.41 17.13 8.67
C VAL A 270 3.42 17.79 7.74
N LEU A 271 3.29 17.62 6.42
CA LEU A 271 4.15 18.30 5.45
C LEU A 271 3.92 19.82 5.42
N LYS A 272 2.68 20.31 5.56
CA LYS A 272 2.42 21.76 5.76
C LYS A 272 3.03 22.28 7.07
N GLN A 273 3.01 21.48 8.14
CA GLN A 273 3.65 21.84 9.41
C GLN A 273 5.18 21.90 9.28
N LEU A 274 5.81 20.96 8.58
CA LEU A 274 7.24 21.01 8.22
C LEU A 274 7.58 22.26 7.40
N ASP A 275 6.72 22.65 6.45
CA ASP A 275 6.88 23.85 5.63
C ASP A 275 6.49 25.16 6.33
N ARG A 276 6.12 25.08 7.62
CA ARG A 276 5.76 26.22 8.48
C ARG A 276 4.64 27.09 7.89
N GLU A 277 3.71 26.45 7.19
CA GLU A 277 2.46 27.05 6.73
C GLU A 277 1.64 27.63 7.87
N THR A 278 0.77 28.59 7.58
CA THR A 278 -0.04 29.23 8.65
C THR A 278 -0.99 28.21 9.33
N PRO A 279 -1.25 28.32 10.65
CA PRO A 279 -2.16 27.41 11.34
C PRO A 279 -3.55 27.37 10.70
N ARG A 280 -4.03 28.52 10.20
CA ARG A 280 -5.28 28.62 9.43
C ARG A 280 -5.28 27.70 8.21
N ALA A 281 -4.20 27.67 7.43
CA ALA A 281 -4.10 26.82 6.24
C ALA A 281 -4.04 25.32 6.58
N VAL A 282 -3.38 24.96 7.70
CA VAL A 282 -3.36 23.57 8.20
C VAL A 282 -4.76 23.13 8.64
N PHE A 283 -5.44 23.92 9.46
CA PHE A 283 -6.80 23.59 9.93
C PHE A 283 -7.85 23.61 8.80
N GLN A 284 -7.76 24.53 7.84
CA GLN A 284 -8.65 24.55 6.66
C GLN A 284 -8.47 23.31 5.77
N GLN A 285 -7.23 22.84 5.57
CA GLN A 285 -6.99 21.58 4.88
C GLN A 285 -7.57 20.40 5.68
N GLY A 286 -7.30 20.32 6.99
CA GLY A 286 -7.83 19.26 7.85
C GLY A 286 -9.36 19.17 7.82
N ALA A 287 -10.04 20.30 8.01
CA ALA A 287 -11.51 20.39 7.91
C ALA A 287 -12.02 19.95 6.53
N THR A 288 -11.35 20.35 5.44
CA THR A 288 -11.75 19.94 4.09
C THR A 288 -11.55 18.44 3.85
N ARG A 289 -10.49 17.82 4.40
CA ARG A 289 -10.29 16.36 4.35
C ARG A 289 -11.35 15.60 5.13
N ILE A 290 -11.76 16.11 6.30
CA ILE A 290 -12.85 15.55 7.10
C ILE A 290 -14.18 15.66 6.34
N LEU A 291 -14.48 16.81 5.72
CA LEU A 291 -15.68 17.00 4.90
C LEU A 291 -15.69 16.11 3.65
N GLN A 292 -14.54 15.86 3.01
CA GLN A 292 -14.42 14.89 1.92
C GLN A 292 -14.78 13.47 2.39
N LEU A 293 -14.26 13.04 3.54
CA LEU A 293 -14.53 11.72 4.11
C LEU A 293 -16.01 11.56 4.50
N ILE A 294 -16.56 12.53 5.24
CA ILE A 294 -17.96 12.50 5.71
C ILE A 294 -18.93 12.55 4.51
N GLY A 295 -18.70 13.45 3.54
CA GLY A 295 -19.53 13.53 2.35
C GLY A 295 -19.52 12.25 1.52
N ALA A 296 -18.35 11.64 1.32
CA ALA A 296 -18.24 10.35 0.64
C ALA A 296 -18.89 9.21 1.42
N ALA A 297 -18.72 9.15 2.75
CA ALA A 297 -19.31 8.13 3.61
C ALA A 297 -20.84 8.21 3.66
N ILE A 298 -21.41 9.42 3.69
CA ILE A 298 -22.87 9.64 3.64
C ILE A 298 -23.45 9.18 2.30
N VAL A 299 -22.83 9.53 1.17
CA VAL A 299 -23.31 9.05 -0.14
C VAL A 299 -23.12 7.55 -0.28
N TYR A 300 -22.02 7.00 0.25
CA TYR A 300 -21.76 5.56 0.25
C TYR A 300 -22.76 4.77 1.10
N SER A 301 -23.22 5.27 2.26
CA SER A 301 -24.18 4.51 3.08
C SER A 301 -25.54 4.31 2.38
N PHE A 302 -26.00 5.29 1.59
CA PHE A 302 -27.18 5.14 0.73
C PHE A 302 -26.98 4.14 -0.43
N ILE A 303 -25.74 3.95 -0.91
CA ILE A 303 -25.41 2.94 -1.91
C ILE A 303 -25.34 1.56 -1.25
N ALA A 304 -24.62 1.45 -0.12
CA ALA A 304 -24.46 0.22 0.64
C ALA A 304 -25.81 -0.36 1.09
N GLY A 305 -26.72 0.49 1.60
CA GLY A 305 -28.08 0.08 1.98
C GLY A 305 -28.97 -0.40 0.81
N LYS A 306 -28.52 -0.27 -0.44
CA LYS A 306 -29.19 -0.78 -1.66
C LYS A 306 -28.42 -1.90 -2.36
N THR A 307 -27.25 -2.29 -1.84
CA THR A 307 -26.33 -3.22 -2.53
C THR A 307 -25.78 -4.32 -1.61
N VAL A 308 -25.59 -4.05 -0.31
CA VAL A 308 -25.15 -5.07 0.66
C VAL A 308 -26.26 -6.07 0.91
N HIS A 309 -26.06 -7.32 0.49
CA HIS A 309 -27.04 -8.40 0.59
C HIS A 309 -26.38 -9.74 0.99
N GLY A 310 -27.17 -10.64 1.58
CA GLY A 310 -26.68 -11.92 2.12
C GLY A 310 -26.07 -11.80 3.52
N HIS A 311 -25.98 -12.92 4.22
CA HIS A 311 -25.62 -12.96 5.65
C HIS A 311 -24.22 -12.39 5.93
N TYR A 312 -23.22 -12.83 5.17
CA TYR A 312 -21.82 -12.44 5.35
C TYR A 312 -21.61 -10.92 5.20
N ALA A 313 -22.03 -10.36 4.05
CA ALA A 313 -21.84 -8.95 3.77
C ALA A 313 -22.64 -8.06 4.76
N SER A 314 -23.87 -8.46 5.12
CA SER A 314 -24.70 -7.73 6.08
C SER A 314 -24.07 -7.69 7.48
N GLN A 315 -23.57 -8.83 7.97
CA GLN A 315 -22.92 -8.94 9.28
C GLN A 315 -21.64 -8.10 9.36
N HIS A 316 -20.85 -8.08 8.29
CA HIS A 316 -19.58 -7.34 8.23
C HIS A 316 -19.72 -5.86 7.88
N ALA A 317 -20.88 -5.43 7.36
CA ALA A 317 -21.21 -4.02 7.13
C ALA A 317 -21.90 -3.34 8.33
N ALA A 318 -22.40 -4.11 9.31
CA ALA A 318 -23.14 -3.58 10.45
C ALA A 318 -22.29 -2.63 11.32
N LEU A 319 -22.79 -1.41 11.56
CA LEU A 319 -22.17 -0.42 12.44
C LEU A 319 -22.63 -0.60 13.90
N ALA A 320 -21.78 -0.24 14.85
CA ALA A 320 -22.13 -0.18 16.27
C ALA A 320 -23.23 0.86 16.55
N GLY A 321 -24.14 0.53 17.46
CA GLY A 321 -25.14 1.50 17.95
C GLY A 321 -24.47 2.57 18.83
N PRO A 322 -25.08 3.77 19.01
CA PRO A 322 -24.47 4.87 19.77
C PRO A 322 -24.04 4.50 21.20
N SER A 323 -24.75 3.56 21.85
CA SER A 323 -24.45 3.07 23.19
C SER A 323 -23.23 2.14 23.25
N SER A 324 -23.03 1.27 22.26
CA SER A 324 -21.93 0.30 22.21
C SER A 324 -20.74 0.76 21.35
N ALA A 325 -20.81 1.96 20.76
CA ALA A 325 -19.79 2.50 19.87
C ALA A 325 -18.40 2.61 20.52
N VAL A 326 -18.32 3.08 21.78
CA VAL A 326 -17.04 3.26 22.49
C VAL A 326 -16.38 1.91 22.78
N GLU A 327 -17.15 0.95 23.29
CA GLU A 327 -16.69 -0.42 23.53
C GLU A 327 -16.25 -1.11 22.24
N THR A 328 -17.04 -0.98 21.17
CA THR A 328 -16.73 -1.57 19.86
C THR A 328 -15.46 -0.97 19.26
N VAL A 329 -15.27 0.35 19.34
CA VAL A 329 -14.02 1.01 18.91
C VAL A 329 -12.82 0.53 19.74
N TRP A 330 -12.97 0.37 21.05
CA TRP A 330 -11.89 -0.15 21.91
C TRP A 330 -11.52 -1.59 21.57
N ARG A 331 -12.52 -2.49 21.47
CA ARG A 331 -12.34 -3.90 21.09
C ARG A 331 -11.70 -4.02 19.72
N ASN A 332 -12.23 -3.34 18.70
CA ASN A 332 -11.70 -3.40 17.34
C ASN A 332 -10.28 -2.80 17.23
N LEU A 333 -9.95 -1.77 18.03
CA LEU A 333 -8.60 -1.22 18.11
C LEU A 333 -7.63 -2.21 18.78
N HIS A 334 -8.03 -2.82 19.89
CA HIS A 334 -7.27 -3.84 20.60
C HIS A 334 -6.98 -5.05 19.69
N ASP A 335 -8.02 -5.61 19.08
CA ASP A 335 -7.93 -6.80 18.24
C ASP A 335 -7.18 -6.52 16.93
N GLY A 336 -7.36 -5.33 16.36
CA GLY A 336 -6.56 -4.84 15.22
C GLY A 336 -5.08 -4.64 15.56
N LEU A 337 -4.76 -4.08 16.74
CA LEU A 337 -3.39 -3.95 17.23
C LEU A 337 -2.75 -5.31 17.47
N LEU A 338 -3.44 -6.24 18.14
CA LEU A 338 -2.95 -7.61 18.34
C LEU A 338 -2.75 -8.34 17.01
N PHE A 339 -3.69 -8.19 16.06
CA PHE A 339 -3.58 -8.74 14.72
C PHE A 339 -2.31 -8.22 14.02
N VAL A 340 -2.13 -6.90 13.93
CA VAL A 340 -0.98 -6.29 13.26
C VAL A 340 0.33 -6.66 13.97
N VAL A 341 0.40 -6.58 15.30
CA VAL A 341 1.61 -6.96 16.07
C VAL A 341 1.96 -8.43 15.87
N ALA A 342 0.99 -9.35 15.82
CA ALA A 342 1.24 -10.76 15.52
C ALA A 342 1.74 -10.97 14.08
N CYS A 343 1.14 -10.29 13.10
CA CYS A 343 1.55 -10.32 11.69
C CYS A 343 2.97 -9.75 11.49
N LEU A 344 3.40 -8.78 12.31
CA LEU A 344 4.69 -8.10 12.18
C LEU A 344 5.86 -8.81 12.91
N ARG A 345 5.69 -9.99 13.51
CA ARG A 345 6.73 -10.76 14.25
C ARG A 345 7.86 -11.36 13.38
N SER A 346 8.03 -10.92 12.12
CA SER A 346 9.08 -11.40 11.20
C SER A 346 10.06 -10.27 10.87
N PRO A 347 11.26 -10.54 10.30
CA PRO A 347 12.21 -9.50 9.93
C PRO A 347 11.65 -8.44 8.96
N ALA A 348 10.76 -8.84 8.04
CA ALA A 348 10.05 -7.90 7.16
C ALA A 348 8.99 -7.10 7.90
N GLY A 349 8.30 -7.72 8.86
CA GLY A 349 7.35 -7.04 9.73
C GLY A 349 8.00 -6.03 10.67
N GLY A 350 9.21 -6.32 11.18
CA GLY A 350 9.99 -5.42 12.02
C GLY A 350 10.31 -4.08 11.36
N VAL A 351 10.54 -4.05 10.04
CA VAL A 351 10.76 -2.79 9.30
C VAL A 351 9.49 -1.95 9.22
N LEU A 352 8.33 -2.57 8.97
CA LEU A 352 7.04 -1.86 9.02
C LEU A 352 6.75 -1.33 10.43
N LEU A 353 7.04 -2.12 11.48
CA LEU A 353 6.89 -1.69 12.87
C LEU A 353 7.78 -0.48 13.20
N ILE A 354 9.05 -0.49 12.77
CA ILE A 354 9.97 0.64 12.89
C ILE A 354 9.44 1.86 12.14
N GLN A 355 8.91 1.70 10.92
CA GLN A 355 8.30 2.79 10.15
C GLN A 355 7.06 3.38 10.83
N ILE A 356 6.22 2.56 11.48
CA ILE A 356 5.06 3.04 12.26
C ILE A 356 5.54 3.88 13.46
N VAL A 357 6.50 3.37 14.24
CA VAL A 357 7.06 4.08 15.40
C VAL A 357 7.71 5.40 14.98
N LEU A 358 8.50 5.40 13.90
CA LEU A 358 9.12 6.61 13.35
C LEU A 358 8.08 7.60 12.79
N ALA A 359 7.00 7.13 12.17
CA ALA A 359 5.93 8.01 11.69
C ALA A 359 5.20 8.71 12.84
N VAL A 360 4.88 7.99 13.91
CA VAL A 360 4.19 8.53 15.11
C VAL A 360 5.10 9.48 15.88
N ALA A 361 6.34 9.06 16.20
CA ALA A 361 7.30 9.89 16.92
C ALA A 361 7.71 11.13 16.09
N GLY A 362 7.93 10.97 14.79
CA GLY A 362 8.19 12.08 13.87
C GLY A 362 7.02 13.07 13.82
N THR A 363 5.78 12.59 13.77
CA THR A 363 4.58 13.44 13.81
C THR A 363 4.49 14.24 15.12
N LEU A 364 4.74 13.60 16.26
CA LEU A 364 4.75 14.25 17.58
C LEU A 364 5.79 15.38 17.64
N VAL A 365 7.03 15.10 17.20
CA VAL A 365 8.12 16.08 17.18
C VAL A 365 7.83 17.23 16.22
N ILE A 366 7.31 16.95 15.02
CA ILE A 366 6.96 17.98 14.04
C ILE A 366 5.83 18.87 14.57
N ALA A 367 4.79 18.28 15.17
CA ALA A 367 3.67 19.02 15.74
C ALA A 367 4.09 19.92 16.92
N ALA A 368 4.98 19.43 17.80
CA ALA A 368 5.52 20.19 18.93
C ALA A 368 6.40 21.36 18.46
N LEU A 369 7.31 21.13 17.49
CA LEU A 369 8.14 22.18 16.90
C LEU A 369 7.28 23.23 16.16
N TYR A 370 6.26 22.78 15.43
CA TYR A 370 5.32 23.65 14.72
C TYR A 370 4.52 24.54 15.67
N ALA A 371 3.95 23.96 16.74
CA ALA A 371 3.29 24.69 17.81
C ALA A 371 4.23 25.74 18.42
N GLY A 372 5.48 25.37 18.71
CA GLY A 372 6.52 26.28 19.20
C GLY A 372 6.78 27.47 18.28
N THR A 373 6.86 27.27 16.95
CA THR A 373 7.09 28.38 16.00
C THR A 373 5.93 29.38 15.94
N TRP A 374 4.69 28.94 16.15
CA TRP A 374 3.50 29.78 16.05
C TRP A 374 2.93 30.25 17.40
N TRP A 375 3.44 29.75 18.53
CA TRP A 375 2.83 29.97 19.86
C TRP A 375 2.68 31.44 20.25
N ARG A 376 3.78 32.22 20.13
CA ARG A 376 3.81 33.62 20.57
C ARG A 376 2.93 34.52 19.71
N SER A 377 2.96 34.34 18.39
CA SER A 377 2.15 35.10 17.41
C SER A 377 0.69 34.65 17.31
N SER A 378 0.32 33.53 17.92
CA SER A 378 -1.05 33.00 17.92
C SER A 378 -1.94 33.62 19.00
N GLN A 379 -3.21 33.85 18.65
CA GLN A 379 -4.29 34.13 19.62
C GLN A 379 -4.57 32.90 20.51
N ASN A 380 -5.18 33.09 21.68
CA ASN A 380 -5.43 32.01 22.65
C ASN A 380 -6.22 30.82 22.06
N ARG A 381 -7.25 31.06 21.24
CA ARG A 381 -7.99 29.98 20.55
C ARG A 381 -7.07 29.14 19.65
N THR A 382 -6.19 29.79 18.90
CA THR A 382 -5.19 29.11 18.04
C THR A 382 -4.13 28.38 18.87
N ARG A 383 -3.71 28.91 20.04
CA ARG A 383 -2.81 28.20 20.96
C ARG A 383 -3.41 26.89 21.47
N VAL A 384 -4.70 26.87 21.84
CA VAL A 384 -5.42 25.64 22.23
C VAL A 384 -5.43 24.63 21.08
N LEU A 385 -5.73 25.06 19.84
CA LEU A 385 -5.70 24.18 18.67
C LEU A 385 -4.29 23.66 18.34
N LEU A 386 -3.25 24.47 18.54
CA LEU A 386 -1.85 24.06 18.37
C LEU A 386 -1.43 23.03 19.42
N ALA A 387 -1.84 23.21 20.68
CA ALA A 387 -1.59 22.23 21.75
C ALA A 387 -2.33 20.91 21.48
N ALA A 388 -3.61 20.97 21.12
CA ALA A 388 -4.40 19.79 20.74
C ALA A 388 -3.77 19.04 19.56
N ASN A 389 -3.27 19.74 18.54
CA ASN A 389 -2.58 19.15 17.39
C ASN A 389 -1.35 18.29 17.77
N ILE A 390 -0.66 18.58 18.89
CA ILE A 390 0.48 17.76 19.36
C ILE A 390 0.03 16.33 19.74
N VAL A 391 -1.16 16.20 20.35
CA VAL A 391 -1.68 14.90 20.84
C VAL A 391 -2.59 14.24 19.82
N VAL A 392 -3.50 15.00 19.22
CA VAL A 392 -4.53 14.50 18.30
C VAL A 392 -3.92 14.01 16.99
N LEU A 393 -2.88 14.65 16.45
CA LEU A 393 -2.34 14.26 15.13
C LEU A 393 -1.57 12.92 15.14
N PRO A 394 -0.70 12.60 16.13
CA PRO A 394 -0.13 11.27 16.28
C PRO A 394 -1.18 10.20 16.61
N ALA A 395 -2.18 10.51 17.45
CA ALA A 395 -3.26 9.57 17.79
C ALA A 395 -4.13 9.24 16.56
N ALA A 396 -4.52 10.27 15.79
CA ALA A 396 -5.26 10.08 14.54
C ALA A 396 -4.46 9.25 13.51
N LEU A 397 -3.13 9.39 13.46
CA LEU A 397 -2.29 8.59 12.57
C LEU A 397 -2.30 7.10 12.93
N LEU A 398 -2.32 6.75 14.22
CA LEU A 398 -2.47 5.36 14.67
C LEU A 398 -3.86 4.81 14.31
N LEU A 399 -4.93 5.55 14.64
CA LEU A 399 -6.31 5.13 14.36
C LEU A 399 -6.61 5.03 12.85
N ALA A 400 -5.93 5.82 12.01
CA ALA A 400 -6.09 5.84 10.56
C ALA A 400 -5.70 4.53 9.85
N ALA A 401 -4.97 3.60 10.51
CA ALA A 401 -4.71 2.27 9.96
C ALA A 401 -6.00 1.46 9.77
N TRP A 402 -6.98 1.62 10.67
CA TRP A 402 -8.26 0.91 10.69
C TRP A 402 -9.45 1.80 10.29
N GLY A 403 -9.39 3.09 10.59
CA GLY A 403 -10.37 4.08 10.13
C GLY A 403 -11.82 3.67 10.46
N PRO A 404 -12.76 3.68 9.49
CA PRO A 404 -14.15 3.28 9.72
C PRO A 404 -14.34 1.84 10.22
N MET A 405 -13.37 0.94 10.03
CA MET A 405 -13.47 -0.45 10.52
C MET A 405 -13.60 -0.52 12.05
N LEU A 406 -13.11 0.50 12.78
CA LEU A 406 -13.25 0.58 14.23
C LEU A 406 -14.72 0.67 14.68
N LEU A 407 -15.64 1.12 13.82
CA LEU A 407 -17.07 1.25 14.11
C LEU A 407 -17.91 0.04 13.69
N LEU A 408 -17.32 -0.99 13.08
CA LEU A 408 -18.05 -2.19 12.65
C LEU A 408 -18.29 -3.15 13.83
N GLN A 409 -19.45 -3.80 13.89
CA GLN A 409 -19.75 -4.78 14.94
C GLN A 409 -18.83 -6.01 14.84
N SER A 410 -18.57 -6.46 13.61
CA SER A 410 -17.72 -7.60 13.25
C SER A 410 -16.76 -7.23 12.09
N PRO A 411 -15.64 -6.52 12.34
CA PRO A 411 -14.70 -6.19 11.28
C PRO A 411 -13.96 -7.43 10.74
N VAL A 412 -13.75 -7.51 9.43
CA VAL A 412 -12.98 -8.61 8.82
C VAL A 412 -11.47 -8.36 9.03
N LEU A 413 -10.90 -8.97 10.06
CA LEU A 413 -9.47 -8.92 10.37
C LEU A 413 -8.69 -9.98 9.57
N VAL A 414 -8.30 -9.62 8.36
CA VAL A 414 -7.46 -10.40 7.42
C VAL A 414 -6.43 -9.46 6.78
N PRO A 415 -5.28 -9.95 6.26
CA PRO A 415 -4.25 -9.06 5.74
C PRO A 415 -4.75 -8.04 4.71
N ARG A 416 -5.61 -8.43 3.75
CA ARG A 416 -6.17 -7.57 2.68
C ARG A 416 -6.86 -6.30 3.17
N THR A 417 -7.40 -6.29 4.40
CA THR A 417 -8.09 -5.12 4.96
C THR A 417 -7.16 -4.16 5.71
N GLN A 418 -5.94 -4.57 6.07
CA GLN A 418 -5.02 -3.79 6.91
C GLN A 418 -4.14 -2.81 6.11
N ILE A 419 -4.53 -2.46 4.88
CA ILE A 419 -3.72 -1.68 3.92
C ILE A 419 -3.39 -0.24 4.38
N GLY A 420 -4.09 0.27 5.39
CA GLY A 420 -3.71 1.49 6.11
C GLY A 420 -2.33 1.40 6.77
N VAL A 421 -1.88 0.20 7.19
CA VAL A 421 -0.53 -0.01 7.73
C VAL A 421 0.54 0.22 6.66
N GLY A 422 0.30 -0.26 5.43
CA GLY A 422 1.15 0.04 4.27
C GLY A 422 1.20 1.55 3.97
N ALA A 423 0.06 2.24 4.10
CA ALA A 423 0.00 3.70 3.95
C ALA A 423 0.81 4.46 5.04
N ILE A 424 0.89 3.96 6.29
CA ILE A 424 1.72 4.57 7.34
C ILE A 424 3.21 4.39 7.03
N ALA A 425 3.61 3.26 6.44
CA ALA A 425 4.98 3.10 5.95
C ALA A 425 5.31 4.06 4.79
N VAL A 426 4.37 4.33 3.87
CA VAL A 426 4.53 5.39 2.84
C VAL A 426 4.60 6.79 3.48
N PHE A 427 3.77 7.09 4.48
CA PHE A 427 3.85 8.33 5.26
C PHE A 427 5.25 8.52 5.84
N CYS A 428 5.80 7.49 6.49
CA CYS A 428 7.14 7.51 7.08
C CYS A 428 8.20 7.80 6.00
N ASN A 429 8.15 7.06 4.89
CA ASN A 429 9.08 7.20 3.77
C ASN A 429 9.08 8.60 3.15
N VAL A 430 7.90 9.20 2.94
CA VAL A 430 7.78 10.56 2.38
C VAL A 430 8.30 11.60 3.37
N CYS A 431 8.00 11.48 4.67
CA CYS A 431 8.55 12.36 5.70
C CYS A 431 10.08 12.29 5.77
N ILE A 432 10.68 11.08 5.73
CA ILE A 432 12.13 10.88 5.67
C ILE A 432 12.73 11.57 4.43
N ALA A 433 12.17 11.33 3.24
CA ALA A 433 12.69 11.90 2.00
C ALA A 433 12.55 13.43 1.94
N ALA A 434 11.46 13.98 2.49
CA ALA A 434 11.24 15.42 2.62
C ALA A 434 12.25 16.07 3.59
N LEU A 435 12.48 15.46 4.76
CA LEU A 435 13.47 15.93 5.74
C LEU A 435 14.90 15.93 5.16
N ILE A 436 15.33 14.82 4.54
CA ILE A 436 16.65 14.73 3.90
C ILE A 436 16.82 15.83 2.83
N SER A 437 15.80 16.01 1.98
CA SER A 437 15.83 17.05 0.94
C SER A 437 15.89 18.47 1.52
N LYS A 438 15.18 18.71 2.64
CA LYS A 438 15.10 20.02 3.29
C LYS A 438 16.38 20.43 4.01
N TYR A 439 17.06 19.49 4.66
CA TYR A 439 18.32 19.72 5.38
C TYR A 439 19.58 19.52 4.51
N ARG A 440 19.45 19.69 3.17
CA ARG A 440 20.54 19.57 2.18
C ARG A 440 21.27 18.21 2.19
N GLY A 441 20.61 17.16 2.67
CA GLY A 441 21.11 15.80 2.52
C GLY A 441 21.12 15.36 1.04
N SER A 442 22.05 14.47 0.70
CA SER A 442 22.15 13.94 -0.68
C SER A 442 20.89 13.16 -1.05
N SER A 443 20.37 13.38 -2.26
CA SER A 443 19.29 12.57 -2.85
C SER A 443 19.58 11.06 -2.82
N LYS A 444 20.87 10.70 -2.94
CA LYS A 444 21.36 9.31 -2.83
C LYS A 444 21.10 8.72 -1.44
N LEU A 445 21.20 9.50 -0.37
CA LEU A 445 20.96 9.03 1.01
C LEU A 445 19.50 8.65 1.23
N ALA A 446 18.56 9.46 0.71
CA ALA A 446 17.14 9.12 0.74
C ALA A 446 16.87 7.82 -0.03
N VAL A 447 17.45 7.65 -1.23
CA VAL A 447 17.32 6.42 -2.01
C VAL A 447 17.90 5.20 -1.27
N VAL A 448 19.05 5.32 -0.60
CA VAL A 448 19.66 4.22 0.17
C VAL A 448 18.79 3.81 1.37
N ILE A 449 18.29 4.77 2.15
CA ILE A 449 17.41 4.47 3.30
C ILE A 449 16.10 3.82 2.83
N LEU A 450 15.49 4.35 1.77
CA LEU A 450 14.27 3.79 1.20
C LEU A 450 14.50 2.41 0.55
N ALA A 451 15.66 2.16 -0.04
CA ALA A 451 16.04 0.85 -0.58
C ALA A 451 16.26 -0.20 0.53
N ALA A 452 16.89 0.20 1.65
CA ALA A 452 17.05 -0.67 2.81
C ALA A 452 15.69 -1.06 3.44
N ALA A 453 14.74 -0.12 3.49
CA ALA A 453 13.37 -0.42 3.94
C ALA A 453 12.56 -1.24 2.91
N ALA A 454 12.82 -1.07 1.61
CA ALA A 454 12.19 -1.83 0.53
C ALA A 454 12.65 -3.30 0.47
N TYR A 455 13.94 -3.55 0.68
CA TYR A 455 14.56 -4.86 0.52
C TYR A 455 13.80 -6.03 1.19
N PRO A 456 13.47 -6.00 2.50
CA PRO A 456 12.80 -7.13 3.13
C PRO A 456 11.33 -7.28 2.72
N LEU A 457 10.69 -6.24 2.17
CA LEU A 457 9.35 -6.35 1.58
C LEU A 457 9.40 -7.13 0.25
N ILE A 458 10.41 -6.86 -0.59
CA ILE A 458 10.65 -7.65 -1.82
C ILE A 458 10.99 -9.10 -1.48
N ILE A 459 11.87 -9.33 -0.49
CA ILE A 459 12.19 -10.70 -0.02
C ILE A 459 10.95 -11.42 0.50
N PHE A 460 10.08 -10.74 1.26
CA PHE A 460 8.81 -11.32 1.71
C PHE A 460 7.90 -11.68 0.53
N ALA A 461 7.75 -10.79 -0.46
CA ALA A 461 6.93 -11.05 -1.65
C ALA A 461 7.44 -12.27 -2.45
N SER A 462 8.76 -12.44 -2.58
CA SER A 462 9.36 -13.62 -3.22
C SER A 462 9.11 -14.92 -2.46
N VAL A 463 9.31 -14.92 -1.13
CA VAL A 463 9.03 -16.12 -0.31
C VAL A 463 7.54 -16.44 -0.30
N TYR A 464 6.68 -15.41 -0.31
CA TYR A 464 5.23 -15.55 -0.36
C TYR A 464 4.75 -16.19 -1.67
N GLY A 465 5.07 -15.61 -2.83
CA GLY A 465 4.66 -16.15 -4.13
C GLY A 465 5.16 -17.58 -4.37
N ASN A 466 6.43 -17.85 -4.07
CA ASN A 466 6.97 -19.21 -4.16
C ASN A 466 6.24 -20.19 -3.23
N SER A 467 5.76 -19.74 -2.06
CA SER A 467 4.98 -20.57 -1.14
C SER A 467 3.54 -20.81 -1.62
N LEU A 468 2.92 -19.84 -2.32
CA LEU A 468 1.61 -20.05 -2.97
C LEU A 468 1.67 -21.15 -4.03
N GLY A 469 2.72 -21.16 -4.87
CA GLY A 469 2.94 -22.17 -5.90
C GLY A 469 3.15 -23.57 -5.30
N LEU A 470 4.08 -23.70 -4.35
CA LEU A 470 4.35 -24.96 -3.65
C LEU A 470 3.11 -25.52 -2.93
N GLN A 471 2.27 -24.66 -2.35
CA GLN A 471 1.00 -25.06 -1.76
C GLN A 471 -0.03 -25.46 -2.83
N LYS A 472 -0.11 -24.75 -3.96
CA LYS A 472 -1.02 -25.07 -5.08
C LYS A 472 -0.74 -26.47 -5.62
N ASP A 473 0.52 -26.76 -5.90
CA ASP A 473 0.91 -28.03 -6.53
C ASP A 473 0.68 -29.22 -5.56
N TYR A 474 0.88 -29.00 -4.26
CA TYR A 474 0.56 -29.96 -3.19
C TYR A 474 -0.94 -30.24 -3.08
N GLU A 475 -1.79 -29.20 -3.03
CA GLU A 475 -3.25 -29.37 -2.97
C GLU A 475 -3.82 -29.94 -4.26
N LEU A 476 -3.25 -29.62 -5.43
CA LEU A 476 -3.63 -30.18 -6.73
C LEU A 476 -3.29 -31.68 -6.82
N ALA A 477 -2.13 -32.10 -6.30
CA ALA A 477 -1.76 -33.51 -6.22
C ALA A 477 -2.75 -34.29 -5.34
N ILE A 478 -3.08 -33.77 -4.15
CA ILE A 478 -4.10 -34.36 -3.27
C ILE A 478 -5.47 -34.41 -3.94
N SER A 479 -5.89 -33.35 -4.64
CA SER A 479 -7.20 -33.28 -5.29
C SER A 479 -7.36 -34.32 -6.40
N ARG A 480 -6.28 -34.59 -7.15
CA ARG A 480 -6.22 -35.66 -8.17
C ARG A 480 -6.21 -37.05 -7.54
N ASP A 481 -5.40 -37.26 -6.50
CA ASP A 481 -5.39 -38.51 -5.74
C ASP A 481 -6.80 -38.87 -5.22
N VAL A 482 -7.53 -37.88 -4.71
CA VAL A 482 -8.92 -38.04 -4.24
C VAL A 482 -9.86 -38.36 -5.42
N ALA A 483 -9.72 -37.71 -6.57
CA ALA A 483 -10.52 -38.00 -7.76
C ALA A 483 -10.33 -39.47 -8.24
N ASP A 484 -9.08 -39.94 -8.33
CA ASP A 484 -8.76 -41.33 -8.71
C ASP A 484 -9.30 -42.37 -7.71
N ASP A 485 -9.33 -42.03 -6.42
CA ASP A 485 -9.83 -42.90 -5.36
C ASP A 485 -11.36 -42.92 -5.33
N LEU A 486 -12.02 -41.78 -5.58
CA LEU A 486 -13.47 -41.68 -5.74
C LEU A 486 -13.96 -42.39 -7.00
N ALA A 487 -13.23 -42.30 -8.11
CA ALA A 487 -13.55 -43.04 -9.34
C ALA A 487 -13.49 -44.56 -9.12
N ARG A 488 -12.48 -45.05 -8.39
CA ARG A 488 -12.36 -46.47 -8.01
C ARG A 488 -13.41 -46.90 -6.99
N ALA A 489 -13.74 -46.06 -6.02
CA ALA A 489 -14.81 -46.32 -5.05
C ALA A 489 -16.20 -46.38 -5.74
N SER A 490 -16.46 -45.53 -6.73
CA SER A 490 -17.76 -45.46 -7.43
C SER A 490 -18.11 -46.74 -8.20
N GLY A 491 -17.13 -47.58 -8.54
CA GLY A 491 -17.34 -48.90 -9.14
C GLY A 491 -17.75 -50.00 -8.14
N THR A 492 -17.70 -49.74 -6.83
CA THR A 492 -18.01 -50.71 -5.77
C THR A 492 -19.03 -50.20 -4.74
N VAL A 493 -19.09 -48.88 -4.51
CA VAL A 493 -19.96 -48.22 -3.52
C VAL A 493 -20.52 -46.93 -4.10
N ALA A 494 -21.83 -46.72 -3.98
CA ALA A 494 -22.49 -45.50 -4.45
C ALA A 494 -22.15 -44.28 -3.57
N VAL A 495 -21.20 -43.45 -4.03
CA VAL A 495 -20.86 -42.17 -3.40
C VAL A 495 -21.78 -41.06 -3.91
N ARG A 496 -22.36 -40.28 -2.99
CA ARG A 496 -23.33 -39.19 -3.26
C ARG A 496 -22.87 -37.81 -2.79
N ARG A 497 -21.90 -37.74 -1.87
CA ARG A 497 -21.39 -36.50 -1.27
C ARG A 497 -19.94 -36.67 -0.84
N LEU A 498 -19.17 -35.59 -0.88
CA LEU A 498 -17.80 -35.50 -0.37
C LEU A 498 -17.76 -34.70 0.93
N ALA A 499 -16.90 -35.10 1.86
CA ALA A 499 -16.63 -34.38 3.10
C ALA A 499 -15.12 -34.44 3.44
N LEU A 500 -14.64 -33.46 4.20
CA LEU A 500 -13.27 -33.41 4.72
C LEU A 500 -13.26 -33.59 6.24
N LYS A 501 -12.19 -34.21 6.77
CA LYS A 501 -11.85 -34.17 8.19
C LYS A 501 -10.43 -33.62 8.37
N GLY A 502 -10.28 -32.53 9.10
CA GLY A 502 -9.04 -31.77 9.24
C GLY A 502 -8.69 -30.90 8.03
N SER A 503 -7.41 -30.85 7.65
CA SER A 503 -6.92 -30.00 6.55
C SER A 503 -5.74 -30.66 5.85
N ALA A 504 -5.50 -30.39 4.57
CA ALA A 504 -4.26 -30.81 3.90
C ALA A 504 -3.00 -30.26 4.60
N GLY A 505 -3.12 -29.12 5.32
CA GLY A 505 -2.00 -28.45 5.95
C GLY A 505 -1.02 -27.85 4.94
N MET A 506 0.23 -27.66 5.35
CA MET A 506 1.29 -27.06 4.53
C MET A 506 2.41 -28.07 4.23
N PRO A 507 2.90 -28.17 2.98
CA PRO A 507 4.03 -29.04 2.66
C PRO A 507 5.33 -28.53 3.31
N PRO A 508 6.35 -29.39 3.51
CA PRO A 508 7.49 -29.08 4.40
C PRO A 508 8.23 -27.77 4.10
N VAL A 509 8.38 -27.38 2.84
CA VAL A 509 9.03 -26.13 2.44
C VAL A 509 8.18 -24.89 2.80
N VAL A 510 6.86 -24.97 2.64
CA VAL A 510 5.93 -23.89 3.03
C VAL A 510 5.86 -23.77 4.55
N ALA A 511 5.83 -24.90 5.27
CA ALA A 511 5.90 -24.91 6.73
C ALA A 511 7.23 -24.32 7.25
N HIS A 512 8.36 -24.65 6.62
CA HIS A 512 9.65 -24.02 6.92
C HIS A 512 9.63 -22.51 6.67
N ASN A 513 9.13 -22.06 5.51
CA ASN A 513 8.99 -20.64 5.20
C ASN A 513 8.11 -19.92 6.24
N ALA A 514 7.00 -20.52 6.63
CA ALA A 514 6.08 -20.01 7.64
C ALA A 514 6.72 -19.90 9.04
N SER A 515 7.62 -20.82 9.42
CA SER A 515 8.37 -20.71 10.69
C SER A 515 9.21 -19.42 10.80
N LYS A 516 9.77 -18.97 9.67
CA LYS A 516 10.57 -17.73 9.55
C LYS A 516 9.72 -16.48 9.31
N PHE A 517 8.58 -16.66 8.63
CA PHE A 517 7.63 -15.62 8.27
C PHE A 517 6.21 -16.04 8.68
N PRO A 518 5.83 -15.94 9.98
CA PRO A 518 4.57 -16.49 10.50
C PRO A 518 3.31 -16.01 9.78
N LEU A 519 3.36 -14.83 9.16
CA LEU A 519 2.26 -14.26 8.37
C LEU A 519 1.88 -15.10 7.13
N LEU A 520 2.77 -15.97 6.65
CA LEU A 520 2.44 -16.94 5.59
C LEU A 520 1.34 -17.92 6.03
N THR A 521 1.17 -18.19 7.33
CA THR A 521 0.05 -19.00 7.86
C THR A 521 -1.34 -18.39 7.63
N ARG A 522 -1.41 -17.10 7.24
CA ARG A 522 -2.65 -16.38 6.91
C ARG A 522 -2.74 -15.95 5.44
N LEU A 523 -1.59 -15.77 4.79
CA LEU A 523 -1.50 -15.39 3.37
C LEU A 523 -1.44 -16.58 2.42
N VAL A 524 -0.97 -17.76 2.85
CA VAL A 524 -1.00 -18.98 2.04
C VAL A 524 -2.22 -19.79 2.49
N PRO A 525 -3.38 -19.67 1.81
CA PRO A 525 -4.56 -20.43 2.18
C PRO A 525 -4.35 -21.92 1.95
N VAL A 526 -5.04 -22.74 2.75
CA VAL A 526 -5.19 -24.17 2.52
C VAL A 526 -6.66 -24.40 2.17
N HIS A 527 -6.95 -24.48 0.88
CA HIS A 527 -8.31 -24.64 0.34
C HIS A 527 -8.93 -25.96 0.84
N LEU A 528 -8.14 -27.02 0.90
CA LEU A 528 -8.55 -28.34 1.37
C LEU A 528 -8.63 -28.38 2.91
N THR A 529 -9.66 -27.74 3.47
CA THR A 529 -9.89 -27.64 4.92
C THR A 529 -11.36 -27.91 5.26
N GLU A 530 -11.60 -28.69 6.32
CA GLU A 530 -12.92 -29.00 6.88
C GLU A 530 -13.73 -27.73 7.15
N GLY A 531 -14.97 -27.69 6.65
CA GLY A 531 -15.87 -26.54 6.78
C GLY A 531 -15.60 -25.35 5.85
N TRP A 532 -14.52 -25.37 5.05
CA TRP A 532 -14.27 -24.34 4.03
C TRP A 532 -14.88 -24.73 2.68
N GLY A 533 -15.83 -23.92 2.18
CA GLY A 533 -16.47 -24.14 0.88
C GLY A 533 -15.51 -24.17 -0.32
N TRP A 534 -14.36 -23.50 -0.21
CA TRP A 534 -13.30 -23.52 -1.22
C TRP A 534 -12.69 -24.90 -1.47
N ALA A 535 -12.86 -25.86 -0.57
CA ALA A 535 -12.56 -27.26 -0.83
C ALA A 535 -13.39 -27.81 -1.99
N GLU A 536 -14.68 -27.48 -2.05
CA GLU A 536 -15.59 -27.93 -3.12
C GLU A 536 -15.11 -27.47 -4.50
N ASP A 537 -14.80 -26.18 -4.64
CA ASP A 537 -14.33 -25.64 -5.91
C ASP A 537 -12.92 -26.16 -6.26
N GLN A 538 -12.04 -26.34 -5.27
CA GLN A 538 -10.74 -26.99 -5.46
C GLN A 538 -10.86 -28.43 -5.97
N PHE A 539 -11.90 -29.16 -5.56
CA PHE A 539 -12.23 -30.50 -6.05
C PHE A 539 -12.92 -30.49 -7.44
N LYS A 540 -13.79 -29.50 -7.73
CA LYS A 540 -14.34 -29.28 -9.09
C LYS A 540 -13.23 -29.01 -10.12
N HIS A 541 -12.23 -28.21 -9.76
CA HIS A 541 -11.01 -27.98 -10.56
C HIS A 541 -10.18 -29.27 -10.81
N ALA A 542 -10.41 -30.33 -10.03
CA ALA A 542 -9.84 -31.67 -10.25
C ALA A 542 -10.83 -32.66 -10.91
N GLY A 543 -11.99 -32.20 -11.39
CA GLY A 543 -13.00 -33.02 -12.07
C GLY A 543 -14.01 -33.73 -11.15
N VAL A 544 -13.98 -33.49 -9.84
CA VAL A 544 -14.89 -34.15 -8.89
C VAL A 544 -16.23 -33.42 -8.83
N ALA A 545 -17.24 -33.99 -9.49
CA ALA A 545 -18.60 -33.45 -9.55
C ALA A 545 -19.51 -33.93 -8.39
N LEU A 546 -18.98 -34.06 -7.18
CA LEU A 546 -19.76 -34.40 -5.98
C LEU A 546 -20.10 -33.15 -5.17
N PRO A 547 -21.33 -33.02 -4.64
CA PRO A 547 -21.66 -32.02 -3.63
C PRO A 547 -20.72 -32.15 -2.41
N TYR A 548 -20.27 -31.03 -1.86
CA TYR A 548 -19.49 -30.99 -0.63
C TYR A 548 -20.37 -30.68 0.59
N GLY A 549 -19.92 -31.09 1.76
CA GLY A 549 -20.52 -30.69 3.03
C GLY A 549 -19.77 -31.23 4.23
N ALA A 550 -20.18 -30.81 5.43
CA ALA A 550 -19.73 -31.45 6.65
C ALA A 550 -20.24 -32.91 6.72
N ALA A 551 -19.39 -33.81 7.20
CA ALA A 551 -19.83 -35.16 7.60
C ALA A 551 -20.78 -35.04 8.80
N ALA A 552 -21.84 -35.86 8.82
CA ALA A 552 -22.71 -35.94 9.99
C ALA A 552 -21.97 -36.57 11.18
N PRO A 553 -22.32 -36.25 12.44
CA PRO A 553 -21.73 -36.91 13.62
C PRO A 553 -21.86 -38.43 13.56
N GLU A 554 -22.98 -38.93 13.03
CA GLU A 554 -23.23 -40.35 12.79
C GLU A 554 -22.24 -40.98 11.80
N GLN A 555 -21.88 -40.26 10.73
CA GLN A 555 -20.93 -40.71 9.71
C GLN A 555 -19.49 -40.75 10.25
N ILE A 556 -19.14 -39.77 11.10
CA ILE A 556 -17.86 -39.80 11.84
C ILE A 556 -17.84 -40.96 12.84
N ALA A 557 -18.90 -41.13 13.64
CA ALA A 557 -19.01 -42.23 14.60
C ALA A 557 -19.04 -43.62 13.91
N ALA A 558 -19.58 -43.74 12.70
CA ALA A 558 -19.51 -44.95 11.89
C ALA A 558 -18.06 -45.27 11.51
N ILE A 559 -17.32 -44.28 10.99
CA ILE A 559 -15.88 -44.42 10.68
C ILE A 559 -15.05 -44.75 11.93
N GLU A 560 -15.33 -44.10 13.06
CA GLU A 560 -14.65 -44.32 14.34
C GLU A 560 -14.97 -45.69 14.97
N SER A 561 -16.11 -46.30 14.61
CA SER A 561 -16.48 -47.67 14.98
C SER A 561 -16.22 -48.71 13.87
N CYS A 562 -15.35 -48.37 12.92
CA CYS A 562 -14.93 -49.20 11.78
C CYS A 562 -16.07 -49.72 10.87
N ARG A 563 -17.19 -49.00 10.81
CA ARG A 563 -18.34 -49.30 9.95
C ARG A 563 -18.31 -48.40 8.71
N PHE A 564 -17.69 -48.91 7.65
CA PHE A 564 -17.55 -48.26 6.34
C PHE A 564 -17.55 -49.29 5.21
N SER A 565 -17.77 -48.86 3.97
CA SER A 565 -17.88 -49.75 2.80
C SER A 565 -16.64 -49.77 1.90
N TYR A 566 -15.80 -48.72 1.92
CA TYR A 566 -14.58 -48.63 1.13
C TYR A 566 -13.50 -47.82 1.87
N VAL A 567 -12.23 -48.20 1.68
CA VAL A 567 -11.06 -47.47 2.19
C VAL A 567 -9.97 -47.38 1.12
N SER A 568 -9.44 -46.17 0.92
CA SER A 568 -8.13 -45.95 0.28
C SER A 568 -7.18 -45.25 1.26
N ARG A 569 -5.91 -45.64 1.29
CA ARG A 569 -4.90 -45.07 2.20
C ARG A 569 -3.74 -44.47 1.40
N ARG A 570 -3.75 -43.16 1.22
CA ARG A 570 -2.68 -42.38 0.57
C ARG A 570 -1.69 -41.82 1.59
N ALA A 571 -0.66 -41.12 1.11
CA ALA A 571 0.35 -40.49 1.97
C ALA A 571 -0.19 -39.31 2.80
N ALA A 572 -1.09 -38.50 2.25
CA ALA A 572 -1.65 -37.30 2.90
C ALA A 572 -2.95 -37.57 3.69
N TYR A 573 -3.77 -38.52 3.24
CA TYR A 573 -5.11 -38.78 3.79
C TYR A 573 -5.45 -40.28 3.79
N THR A 574 -6.52 -40.64 4.50
CA THR A 574 -7.26 -41.91 4.33
C THR A 574 -8.68 -41.56 3.88
N LEU A 575 -9.16 -42.16 2.79
CA LEU A 575 -10.54 -42.01 2.31
C LEU A 575 -11.38 -43.11 2.94
N TYR A 576 -12.51 -42.76 3.53
CA TYR A 576 -13.53 -43.68 4.01
C TYR A 576 -14.85 -43.43 3.27
N VAL A 577 -15.70 -44.44 3.11
CA VAL A 577 -17.09 -44.25 2.64
C VAL A 577 -18.07 -44.82 3.66
N ALA A 578 -18.91 -43.96 4.23
CA ALA A 578 -19.97 -44.32 5.18
C ALA A 578 -21.29 -43.65 4.74
N ASP A 579 -22.39 -44.42 4.71
CA ASP A 579 -23.74 -43.96 4.33
C ASP A 579 -23.81 -43.21 2.98
N GLY A 580 -22.97 -43.61 2.02
CA GLY A 580 -22.83 -42.97 0.70
C GLY A 580 -22.09 -41.64 0.72
N VAL A 581 -21.48 -41.24 1.84
CA VAL A 581 -20.63 -40.05 1.96
C VAL A 581 -19.17 -40.48 1.99
N ALA A 582 -18.38 -39.94 1.08
CA ALA A 582 -16.94 -40.11 1.07
C ALA A 582 -16.29 -39.06 2.00
N VAL A 583 -15.52 -39.52 2.99
CA VAL A 583 -14.83 -38.67 3.97
C VAL A 583 -13.33 -38.78 3.75
N VAL A 584 -12.71 -37.69 3.29
CA VAL A 584 -11.25 -37.56 3.16
C VAL A 584 -10.70 -37.14 4.53
N TRP A 585 -10.07 -38.08 5.23
CA TRP A 585 -9.52 -37.88 6.57
C TRP A 585 -8.03 -37.54 6.49
N PHE A 586 -7.67 -36.29 6.73
CA PHE A 586 -6.27 -35.85 6.68
C PHE A 586 -5.48 -36.34 7.89
N ARG A 587 -4.26 -36.81 7.66
CA ARG A 587 -3.41 -37.45 8.71
C ARG A 587 -2.98 -36.51 9.85
N ASN A 588 -3.19 -35.20 9.71
CA ASN A 588 -2.88 -34.19 10.73
C ASN A 588 -4.08 -33.82 11.62
N ALA A 589 -5.29 -34.33 11.33
CA ALA A 589 -6.50 -34.06 12.10
C ALA A 589 -6.47 -34.83 13.43
N SER A 590 -6.29 -36.14 13.30
CA SER A 590 -6.24 -37.16 14.32
C SER A 590 -5.70 -38.45 13.66
N PRO A 591 -5.14 -39.41 14.42
CA PRO A 591 -4.81 -40.71 13.84
C PRO A 591 -6.08 -41.35 13.24
N PRO A 592 -5.99 -42.02 12.07
CA PRO A 592 -7.14 -42.71 11.49
C PRO A 592 -7.65 -43.76 12.49
N PRO A 593 -8.94 -43.76 12.85
CA PRO A 593 -9.45 -44.56 13.96
C PRO A 593 -9.36 -46.07 13.69
N CYS A 594 -9.44 -46.45 12.41
CA CYS A 594 -9.31 -47.82 11.95
C CYS A 594 -8.20 -47.89 10.89
N ALA A 595 -7.20 -48.72 11.14
CA ALA A 595 -6.32 -49.23 10.10
C ALA A 595 -7.06 -50.32 9.31
N PRO A 596 -6.80 -50.50 8.01
CA PRO A 596 -7.24 -51.71 7.33
C PRO A 596 -6.56 -52.93 7.97
N HIS A 597 -7.28 -54.05 8.05
CA HIS A 597 -6.62 -55.35 8.22
C HIS A 597 -5.67 -55.57 7.03
N ALA A 598 -4.47 -56.06 7.32
CA ALA A 598 -3.38 -56.24 6.36
C ALA A 598 -3.47 -57.58 5.62
#